data_AF-A0A2H0ZMQ8-F1
#
_entry.id   AF-A0A2H0ZMQ8-F1
#
_cell.length_a   1.000
_cell.length_b   1.000
_cell.length_c   1.000
_cell.angle_alpha   90.00
_cell.angle_beta   90.00
_cell.angle_gamma   90.00
#
_symmetry.space_group_name_H-M   'P 1'
#
loop_
_entity.id
_entity.type
_entity.pdbx_description
1 polymer ?
#
loop_
_entity_poly.entity_id
_entity_poly.type
_entity_poly.pdbx_seq_one_letter_code
_entity_poly.pdbx_strand_id
1 'polypeptide(L)'
;MLLLGSVIVAFGALVAIFILGDQPRFRGTWIHSLYLTLTRASGRLTRWVGIILDENPAVGSLLRWSVPVFYCCIVTFCIYLFFANVYGKLPPEIKGSLFHHLWIFMSIACVAASTTMVTFVDPGTATASNVDLATSLFPANGLIFFEKRCSTCNLQKPARSKHCSTCNKCVLLYDHHCLWVNNCIGLRNYRWFMAYLVSNINMMFNGGILCFSELRYQRHLHYQNWGWWALITRTTEYNRIAGILTILTALFVPITSIFTILHLRYLYLGITTNEAGKWGEIEHLVGLNALVYIVEKGQYAERATMRDADGSFTRAYLSLDDEIVLFTEKEESRYTIRRIQSMETDLDNIYDKGFWNNFKERVLTIAQI
;
A
#
# COMPACT_ATOMS: atom_id res chain seq x y z
N MET A 1 2.82 -30.18 16.69
CA MET A 1 3.80 -29.62 15.72
C MET A 1 3.44 -29.93 14.27
N LEU A 2 3.08 -31.17 13.91
CA LEU A 2 2.60 -31.49 12.54
C LEU A 2 1.42 -30.61 12.11
N LEU A 3 0.46 -30.38 13.01
CA LEU A 3 -0.71 -29.53 12.75
C LEU A 3 -0.35 -28.06 12.44
N LEU A 4 0.62 -27.51 13.19
CA LEU A 4 1.08 -26.13 12.99
C LEU A 4 1.86 -26.00 11.68
N GLY A 5 2.71 -26.98 11.36
CA GLY A 5 3.42 -27.06 10.09
C GLY A 5 2.47 -27.15 8.89
N SER A 6 1.44 -28.01 8.97
CA SER A 6 0.43 -28.12 7.91
C SER A 6 -0.40 -26.85 7.74
N VAL A 7 -0.71 -26.14 8.83
CA VAL A 7 -1.43 -24.86 8.77
C VAL A 7 -0.57 -23.79 8.10
N ILE A 8 0.72 -23.69 8.44
CA ILE A 8 1.64 -22.74 7.82
C ILE A 8 1.81 -23.04 6.32
N VAL A 9 1.96 -24.30 5.93
CA VAL A 9 2.08 -24.71 4.52
C VAL A 9 0.78 -24.42 3.76
N ALA A 10 -0.38 -24.75 4.33
CA ALA A 10 -1.67 -24.48 3.72
C ALA A 10 -1.91 -22.97 3.56
N PHE A 11 -1.59 -22.17 4.58
CA PHE A 11 -1.68 -20.71 4.51
C PHE A 11 -0.71 -20.13 3.48
N GLY A 12 0.54 -20.61 3.45
CA GLY A 12 1.53 -20.21 2.45
C GLY A 12 1.09 -20.54 1.02
N ALA A 13 0.51 -21.73 0.80
CA ALA A 13 -0.05 -22.13 -0.48
C ALA A 13 -1.24 -21.24 -0.88
N LEU A 14 -2.13 -20.92 0.07
CA LEU A 14 -3.26 -20.02 -0.16
C LEU A 14 -2.80 -18.61 -0.55
N VAL A 15 -1.82 -18.06 0.17
CA VAL A 15 -1.19 -16.77 -0.15
C VAL A 15 -0.53 -16.80 -1.51
N ALA A 16 0.20 -17.88 -1.84
CA ALA A 16 0.82 -18.05 -3.16
C ALA A 16 -0.22 -18.07 -4.29
N ILE A 17 -1.38 -18.73 -4.08
CA ILE A 17 -2.49 -18.73 -5.05
C ILE A 17 -3.05 -17.31 -5.22
N PHE A 18 -3.22 -16.54 -4.15
CA PHE A 18 -3.70 -15.15 -4.26
C PHE A 18 -2.72 -14.22 -4.98
N ILE A 19 -1.42 -14.40 -4.76
CA ILE A 19 -0.37 -13.55 -5.37
C ILE A 19 -0.10 -13.94 -6.82
N LEU A 20 -0.03 -15.25 -7.11
CA LEU A 20 0.44 -15.77 -8.38
C LEU A 20 -0.68 -16.25 -9.30
N GLY A 21 -1.88 -16.51 -8.77
CA GLY A 21 -2.97 -17.16 -9.50
C GLY A 21 -3.50 -16.40 -10.73
N ASP A 22 -3.30 -15.08 -10.79
CA ASP A 22 -3.70 -14.23 -11.93
C ASP A 22 -2.60 -14.09 -13.02
N GLN A 23 -1.42 -14.67 -12.79
CA GLN A 23 -0.32 -14.58 -13.75
C GLN A 23 -0.70 -15.24 -15.09
N PRO A 24 -0.30 -14.67 -16.25
CA PRO A 24 -0.67 -15.20 -17.57
C PRO A 24 -0.36 -16.69 -17.76
N ARG A 25 0.75 -17.16 -17.19
CA ARG A 25 1.18 -18.57 -17.22
C ARG A 25 0.21 -19.57 -16.57
N PHE A 26 -0.66 -19.13 -15.67
CA PHE A 26 -1.63 -20.01 -14.99
C PHE A 26 -3.03 -19.92 -15.58
N ARG A 27 -3.29 -19.06 -16.57
CA ARG A 27 -4.60 -18.93 -17.20
C ARG A 27 -5.02 -20.27 -17.82
N GLY A 28 -6.26 -20.70 -17.53
CA GLY A 28 -6.81 -21.99 -17.96
C GLY A 28 -6.42 -23.21 -17.10
N THR A 29 -5.58 -23.03 -16.07
CA THR A 29 -5.20 -24.12 -15.16
C THR A 29 -6.12 -24.22 -13.95
N TRP A 30 -6.02 -25.33 -13.20
CA TRP A 30 -6.73 -25.49 -11.93
C TRP A 30 -6.34 -24.45 -10.88
N ILE A 31 -5.10 -23.92 -10.93
CA ILE A 31 -4.63 -22.85 -10.03
C ILE A 31 -5.42 -21.56 -10.29
N HIS A 32 -5.62 -21.19 -11.56
CA HIS A 32 -6.42 -20.02 -11.93
C HIS A 32 -7.90 -20.23 -11.58
N SER A 33 -8.45 -21.42 -11.78
CA SER A 33 -9.83 -21.75 -11.36
C SER A 33 -10.01 -21.63 -9.85
N LEU A 34 -9.03 -22.11 -9.06
CA LEU A 34 -9.05 -21.99 -7.61
C LEU A 34 -8.91 -20.52 -7.17
N TYR A 35 -8.00 -19.77 -7.78
CA TYR A 35 -7.88 -18.32 -7.59
C TYR A 35 -9.22 -17.61 -7.86
N LEU A 36 -9.86 -17.83 -9.01
CA LEU A 36 -11.15 -17.22 -9.34
C LEU A 36 -12.24 -17.60 -8.34
N THR A 37 -12.26 -18.85 -7.89
CA THR A 37 -13.23 -19.33 -6.90
C THR A 37 -13.03 -18.63 -5.56
N LEU A 38 -11.78 -18.59 -5.06
CA LEU A 38 -11.42 -17.93 -3.82
C LEU A 38 -11.69 -16.43 -3.88
N THR A 39 -11.37 -15.76 -4.99
CA THR A 39 -11.61 -14.32 -5.19
C THR A 39 -13.09 -13.99 -5.31
N ARG A 40 -13.90 -14.86 -5.93
CA ARG A 40 -15.37 -14.71 -5.95
C ARG A 40 -15.99 -14.97 -4.58
N ALA A 41 -15.49 -15.96 -3.85
CA ALA A 41 -15.94 -16.27 -2.49
C ALA A 41 -15.59 -15.14 -1.53
N SER A 42 -14.35 -14.64 -1.57
CA SER A 42 -13.93 -13.48 -0.79
C SER A 42 -14.74 -12.25 -1.17
N GLY A 43 -14.95 -11.96 -2.46
CA GLY A 43 -15.77 -10.81 -2.89
C GLY A 43 -17.23 -10.90 -2.47
N ARG A 44 -17.81 -12.10 -2.35
CA ARG A 44 -19.14 -12.32 -1.77
C ARG A 44 -19.13 -12.05 -0.26
N LEU A 45 -18.15 -12.61 0.45
CA LEU A 45 -17.99 -12.40 1.89
C LEU A 45 -17.79 -10.92 2.21
N THR A 46 -16.91 -10.22 1.51
CA THR A 46 -16.63 -8.80 1.74
C THR A 46 -17.87 -7.94 1.49
N ARG A 47 -18.67 -8.24 0.47
CA ARG A 47 -19.96 -7.55 0.24
C ARG A 47 -20.95 -7.81 1.36
N TRP A 48 -21.10 -9.07 1.76
CA TRP A 48 -22.03 -9.45 2.84
C TRP A 48 -21.64 -8.83 4.17
N VAL A 49 -20.36 -8.88 4.53
CA VAL A 49 -19.80 -8.17 5.68
C VAL A 49 -20.03 -6.67 5.54
N GLY A 50 -19.81 -6.10 4.36
CA GLY A 50 -20.09 -4.68 4.08
C GLY A 50 -21.52 -4.27 4.41
N ILE A 51 -22.51 -5.05 3.96
CA ILE A 51 -23.94 -4.81 4.25
C ILE A 51 -24.20 -4.82 5.77
N ILE A 52 -23.67 -5.82 6.49
CA ILE A 52 -23.85 -5.93 7.94
C ILE A 52 -23.21 -4.74 8.68
N LEU A 53 -22.04 -4.28 8.22
CA LEU A 53 -21.33 -3.16 8.82
C LEU A 53 -22.00 -1.81 8.50
N ASP A 54 -22.63 -1.68 7.32
CA ASP A 54 -23.40 -0.50 6.93
C ASP A 54 -24.71 -0.41 7.74
N GLU A 55 -25.35 -1.54 8.04
CA GLU A 55 -26.54 -1.59 8.92
C GLU A 55 -26.23 -1.22 10.38
N ASN A 56 -25.00 -1.47 10.84
CA ASN A 56 -24.57 -1.19 12.21
C ASN A 56 -23.25 -0.40 12.24
N PRO A 57 -23.28 0.93 11.99
CA PRO A 57 -22.07 1.75 11.91
C PRO A 57 -21.20 1.71 13.16
N ALA A 58 -21.80 1.50 14.34
CA ALA A 58 -21.07 1.32 15.60
C ALA A 58 -20.23 0.04 15.62
N VAL A 59 -20.79 -1.08 15.14
CA VAL A 59 -20.08 -2.36 14.99
C VAL A 59 -19.00 -2.25 13.93
N GLY A 60 -19.31 -1.61 12.79
CA GLY A 60 -18.33 -1.26 11.76
C GLY A 60 -17.15 -0.47 12.32
N SER A 61 -17.44 0.55 13.13
CA SER A 61 -16.41 1.35 13.77
C SER A 61 -15.51 0.53 14.71
N LEU A 62 -16.10 -0.34 15.53
CA LEU A 62 -15.36 -1.21 16.44
C LEU A 62 -14.50 -2.23 15.69
N LEU A 63 -15.05 -2.90 14.67
CA LEU A 63 -14.31 -3.91 13.89
C LEU A 63 -13.12 -3.33 13.13
N ARG A 64 -13.17 -2.06 12.71
CA ARG A 64 -12.01 -1.38 12.09
C ARG A 64 -10.80 -1.30 13.03
N TRP A 65 -11.02 -1.22 14.34
CA TRP A 65 -9.93 -1.21 15.33
C TRP A 65 -9.35 -2.60 15.63
N SER A 66 -9.98 -3.68 15.17
CA SER A 66 -9.49 -5.04 15.41
C SER A 66 -8.09 -5.26 14.85
N VAL A 67 -7.80 -4.76 13.64
CA VAL A 67 -6.49 -4.94 12.98
C VAL A 67 -5.37 -4.14 13.67
N PRO A 68 -5.52 -2.82 13.95
CA PRO A 68 -4.52 -2.09 14.72
C PRO A 68 -4.30 -2.65 16.13
N VAL A 69 -5.37 -3.02 16.85
CA VAL A 69 -5.26 -3.61 18.19
C VAL A 69 -4.51 -4.93 18.13
N PHE A 70 -4.86 -5.80 17.18
CA PHE A 70 -4.16 -7.06 16.96
C PHE A 70 -2.66 -6.85 16.66
N TYR A 71 -2.34 -5.90 15.79
CA TYR A 71 -0.95 -5.54 15.49
C TYR A 71 -0.19 -5.07 16.75
N CYS A 72 -0.76 -4.13 17.51
CA CYS A 72 -0.16 -3.65 18.76
C CYS A 72 0.05 -4.79 19.77
N CYS A 73 -0.96 -5.66 19.95
CA CYS A 73 -0.86 -6.82 20.83
C CYS A 73 0.27 -7.77 20.41
N ILE A 74 0.41 -8.08 19.12
CA ILE A 74 1.48 -8.95 18.62
C ILE A 74 2.85 -8.32 18.83
N VAL A 75 3.02 -7.04 18.48
CA VAL A 75 4.31 -6.35 18.64
C VAL A 75 4.70 -6.31 20.11
N THR A 76 3.79 -5.91 21.00
CA THR A 76 4.03 -5.90 22.45
C THR A 76 4.33 -7.30 22.98
N PHE A 77 3.64 -8.33 22.51
CA PHE A 77 3.90 -9.71 22.90
C PHE A 77 5.29 -10.20 22.44
N CYS A 78 5.70 -9.89 21.21
CA CYS A 78 7.05 -10.21 20.73
C CYS A 78 8.14 -9.49 21.54
N ILE A 79 7.93 -8.22 21.89
CA ILE A 79 8.83 -7.45 22.75
C ILE A 79 8.91 -8.09 24.15
N TYR A 80 7.76 -8.46 24.73
CA TYR A 80 7.70 -9.18 26.00
C TYR A 80 8.49 -10.50 25.95
N LEU A 81 8.27 -11.33 24.92
CA LEU A 81 8.97 -12.60 24.75
C LEU A 81 10.49 -12.39 24.66
N PHE A 82 10.93 -11.36 23.94
CA PHE A 82 12.35 -11.01 23.84
C PHE A 82 12.95 -10.66 25.20
N PHE A 83 12.33 -9.74 25.96
CA PHE A 83 12.89 -9.33 27.26
C PHE A 83 12.80 -10.43 28.31
N ALA A 84 11.71 -11.19 28.35
CA ALA A 84 11.49 -12.23 29.34
C ALA A 84 12.43 -13.44 29.13
N ASN A 85 12.78 -13.78 27.89
CA ASN A 85 13.46 -15.05 27.59
C ASN A 85 14.83 -14.90 26.92
N VAL A 86 15.03 -13.88 26.08
CA VAL A 86 16.22 -13.77 25.20
C VAL A 86 17.22 -12.75 25.74
N TYR A 87 16.75 -11.57 26.14
CA TYR A 87 17.61 -10.45 26.53
C TYR A 87 18.61 -10.80 27.64
N GLY A 88 18.18 -11.56 28.64
CA GLY A 88 19.03 -11.98 29.75
C GLY A 88 20.17 -12.91 29.34
N LYS A 89 20.05 -13.59 28.20
CA LYS A 89 20.99 -14.61 27.71
C LYS A 89 21.97 -14.10 26.66
N LEU A 90 21.72 -12.91 26.10
CA LEU A 90 22.57 -12.26 25.10
C LEU A 90 24.06 -12.32 25.45
N PRO A 91 24.95 -12.38 24.44
CA PRO A 91 26.39 -12.35 24.64
C PRO A 91 26.83 -11.21 25.57
N PRO A 92 27.79 -11.44 26.48
CA PRO A 92 28.24 -10.42 27.43
C PRO A 92 28.67 -9.10 26.77
N GLU A 93 29.24 -9.16 25.57
CA GLU A 93 29.69 -8.00 24.80
C GLU A 93 28.52 -7.13 24.34
N ILE A 94 27.40 -7.77 23.96
CA ILE A 94 26.17 -7.07 23.55
C ILE A 94 25.43 -6.56 24.79
N LYS A 95 25.29 -7.41 25.81
CA LYS A 95 24.58 -7.11 27.06
C LYS A 95 25.29 -6.05 27.92
N GLY A 96 26.60 -5.87 27.76
CA GLY A 96 27.36 -4.79 28.42
C GLY A 96 27.43 -3.49 27.62
N SER A 97 26.99 -3.49 26.35
CA SER A 97 27.19 -2.37 25.43
C SER A 97 26.09 -1.31 25.55
N LEU A 98 26.40 -0.12 26.04
CA LEU A 98 25.46 1.02 26.12
C LEU A 98 24.80 1.31 24.76
N PHE A 99 25.56 1.20 23.67
CA PHE A 99 25.06 1.41 22.32
C PHE A 99 23.86 0.50 21.99
N HIS A 100 23.93 -0.80 22.31
CA HIS A 100 22.84 -1.73 22.04
C HIS A 100 21.60 -1.42 22.89
N HIS A 101 21.78 -0.98 24.15
CA HIS A 101 20.66 -0.57 25.01
C HIS A 101 19.94 0.65 24.45
N LEU A 102 20.70 1.69 24.08
CA LEU A 102 20.16 2.91 23.50
C LEU A 102 19.46 2.61 22.17
N TRP A 103 20.03 1.74 21.35
CA TRP A 103 19.39 1.36 20.08
C TRP A 103 18.10 0.57 20.32
N ILE A 104 18.09 -0.46 21.18
CA ILE A 104 16.86 -1.21 21.51
C ILE A 104 15.76 -0.25 21.99
N PHE A 105 16.08 0.64 22.93
CA PHE A 105 15.15 1.62 23.45
C PHE A 105 14.63 2.57 22.35
N MET A 106 15.55 3.13 21.56
CA MET A 106 15.21 4.04 20.47
C MET A 106 14.34 3.37 19.40
N SER A 107 14.64 2.13 19.01
CA SER A 107 13.84 1.38 18.03
C SER A 107 12.39 1.20 18.52
N ILE A 108 12.19 0.81 19.79
CA ILE A 108 10.87 0.62 20.38
C ILE A 108 10.13 1.97 20.48
N ALA A 109 10.82 3.02 20.95
CA ALA A 109 10.25 4.35 21.07
C ALA A 109 9.82 4.92 19.70
N CYS A 110 10.64 4.75 18.67
CA CYS A 110 10.32 5.18 17.30
C CYS A 110 9.11 4.44 16.73
N VAL A 111 9.00 3.12 16.95
CA VAL A 111 7.79 2.36 16.53
C VAL A 111 6.56 2.87 17.27
N ALA A 112 6.60 3.02 18.59
CA ALA A 112 5.47 3.51 19.36
C ALA A 112 5.04 4.93 18.93
N ALA A 113 6.01 5.84 18.79
CA ALA A 113 5.76 7.22 18.37
C ALA A 113 5.20 7.29 16.94
N SER A 114 5.83 6.62 15.98
CA SER A 114 5.40 6.64 14.59
C SER A 114 4.04 5.98 14.38
N THR A 115 3.75 4.85 15.03
CA THR A 115 2.40 4.22 15.04
C THR A 115 1.36 5.18 15.59
N THR A 116 1.63 5.83 16.72
CA THR A 116 0.70 6.81 17.32
C THR A 116 0.44 7.97 16.34
N MET A 117 1.50 8.54 15.77
CA MET A 117 1.37 9.68 14.87
C MET A 117 0.62 9.32 13.60
N VAL A 118 0.93 8.20 12.93
CA VAL A 118 0.23 7.82 11.69
C VAL A 118 -1.24 7.45 11.94
N THR A 119 -1.56 6.85 13.08
CA THR A 119 -2.94 6.48 13.45
C THR A 119 -3.79 7.70 13.76
N PHE A 120 -3.28 8.68 14.52
CA PHE A 120 -4.12 9.76 15.06
C PHE A 120 -3.97 11.12 14.36
N VAL A 121 -2.92 11.35 13.59
CA VAL A 121 -2.78 12.60 12.82
C VAL A 121 -3.78 12.61 11.67
N ASP A 122 -4.47 13.74 11.50
CA ASP A 122 -5.37 13.94 10.36
C ASP A 122 -4.60 13.77 9.04
N PRO A 123 -5.11 12.98 8.08
CA PRO A 123 -4.41 12.71 6.83
C PRO A 123 -4.40 13.88 5.83
N GLY A 124 -5.07 15.00 6.13
CA GLY A 124 -5.35 16.06 5.17
C GLY A 124 -6.79 15.97 4.69
N THR A 125 -7.75 16.03 5.61
CA THR A 125 -9.17 16.00 5.26
C THR A 125 -9.55 17.26 4.48
N ALA A 126 -10.23 17.09 3.34
CA ALA A 126 -10.79 18.19 2.58
C ALA A 126 -12.04 18.72 3.27
N THR A 127 -12.10 20.05 3.42
CA THR A 127 -13.17 20.77 4.11
C THR A 127 -13.57 21.98 3.27
N ALA A 128 -14.73 22.58 3.57
CA ALA A 128 -15.16 23.79 2.88
C ALA A 128 -14.16 24.96 2.99
N SER A 129 -13.37 25.02 4.08
CA SER A 129 -12.40 26.10 4.28
C SER A 129 -11.11 25.95 3.47
N ASN A 130 -10.77 24.75 3.01
CA ASN A 130 -9.50 24.50 2.33
C ASN A 130 -9.63 23.92 0.92
N VAL A 131 -10.84 23.52 0.50
CA VAL A 131 -11.07 22.90 -0.80
C VAL A 131 -10.71 23.82 -1.97
N ASP A 132 -10.96 25.12 -1.87
CA ASP A 132 -10.67 26.07 -2.94
C ASP A 132 -9.15 26.24 -3.13
N LEU A 133 -8.41 26.40 -2.03
CA LEU A 133 -6.95 26.44 -2.05
C LEU A 133 -6.35 25.11 -2.54
N ALA A 134 -6.90 23.98 -2.11
CA ALA A 134 -6.45 22.68 -2.57
C ALA A 134 -6.70 22.48 -4.07
N THR A 135 -7.82 23.00 -4.60
CA THR A 135 -8.17 22.90 -6.02
C THR A 135 -7.25 23.74 -6.89
N SER A 136 -6.84 24.93 -6.42
CA SER A 136 -5.87 25.77 -7.14
C SER A 136 -4.45 25.19 -7.12
N LEU A 137 -4.05 24.54 -6.01
CA LEU A 137 -2.75 23.89 -5.89
C LEU A 137 -2.66 22.56 -6.66
N PHE A 138 -3.78 21.85 -6.79
CA PHE A 138 -3.87 20.57 -7.50
C PHE A 138 -4.93 20.65 -8.60
N PRO A 139 -4.60 21.26 -9.76
CA PRO A 139 -5.52 21.38 -10.88
C PRO A 139 -5.75 20.03 -11.56
N ALA A 140 -6.93 19.84 -12.15
CA ALA A 140 -7.22 18.69 -13.00
C ALA A 140 -6.38 18.74 -14.28
N ASN A 141 -5.88 17.59 -14.75
CA ASN A 141 -5.07 17.50 -15.96
C ASN A 141 -5.82 16.93 -17.17
N GLY A 142 -7.11 16.60 -17.02
CA GLY A 142 -7.93 16.03 -18.08
C GLY A 142 -7.48 14.64 -18.55
N LEU A 143 -6.62 13.98 -17.78
CA LEU A 143 -6.03 12.69 -18.12
C LEU A 143 -6.34 11.63 -17.05
N ILE A 144 -5.89 11.87 -15.82
CA ILE A 144 -6.17 10.97 -14.67
C ILE A 144 -7.02 11.66 -13.59
N PHE A 145 -7.17 12.98 -13.67
CA PHE A 145 -8.03 13.78 -12.83
C PHE A 145 -8.85 14.77 -13.66
N PHE A 146 -10.12 14.89 -13.28
CA PHE A 146 -11.13 15.69 -13.96
C PHE A 146 -11.88 16.53 -12.92
N GLU A 147 -12.49 17.62 -13.38
CA GLU A 147 -13.28 18.51 -12.53
C GLU A 147 -14.57 17.82 -12.10
N LYS A 148 -14.56 17.28 -10.88
CA LYS A 148 -15.69 16.54 -10.32
C LYS A 148 -16.02 17.05 -8.93
N ARG A 149 -17.27 16.85 -8.54
CA ARG A 149 -17.74 17.07 -7.17
C ARG A 149 -17.94 15.73 -6.48
N CYS A 150 -17.52 15.62 -5.22
CA CYS A 150 -17.81 14.44 -4.42
C CYS A 150 -19.30 14.42 -4.07
N SER A 151 -20.04 13.40 -4.49
CA SER A 151 -21.46 13.24 -4.18
C SER A 151 -21.74 13.08 -2.68
N THR A 152 -20.86 12.36 -1.95
CA THR A 152 -21.03 12.12 -0.51
C THR A 152 -20.70 13.34 0.34
N CYS A 153 -19.55 13.97 0.12
CA CYS A 153 -19.11 15.12 0.92
C CYS A 153 -19.67 16.44 0.42
N ASN A 154 -20.23 16.49 -0.79
CA ASN A 154 -20.71 17.69 -1.45
C ASN A 154 -19.63 18.81 -1.47
N LEU A 155 -18.42 18.43 -1.87
CA LEU A 155 -17.27 19.34 -2.02
C LEU A 155 -16.69 19.17 -3.44
N GLN A 156 -16.15 20.25 -4.00
CA GLN A 156 -15.30 20.13 -5.19
C GLN A 156 -14.18 19.14 -4.89
N LYS A 157 -13.78 18.32 -5.85
CA LYS A 157 -12.73 17.32 -5.67
C LYS A 157 -11.43 17.85 -6.26
N PRO A 158 -10.49 18.38 -5.45
CA PRO A 158 -9.15 18.71 -5.93
C PRO A 158 -8.53 17.52 -6.65
N ALA A 159 -7.68 17.76 -7.65
CA ALA A 159 -6.90 16.66 -8.20
C ALA A 159 -6.07 15.98 -7.09
N ARG A 160 -5.73 14.71 -7.28
CA ARG A 160 -5.04 13.89 -6.28
C ARG A 160 -5.81 13.64 -4.98
N SER A 161 -7.04 14.13 -4.82
CA SER A 161 -7.91 13.79 -3.69
C SER A 161 -8.82 12.57 -3.98
N LYS A 162 -9.29 11.91 -2.93
CA LYS A 162 -10.25 10.80 -3.02
C LYS A 162 -11.18 10.77 -1.81
N HIS A 163 -12.45 10.47 -2.03
CA HIS A 163 -13.36 10.07 -0.97
C HIS A 163 -13.04 8.65 -0.52
N CYS A 164 -12.65 8.48 0.74
CA CYS A 164 -12.51 7.17 1.35
C CYS A 164 -13.84 6.83 2.04
N SER A 165 -14.57 5.84 1.51
CA SER A 165 -15.81 5.36 2.12
C SER A 165 -15.58 4.83 3.53
N THR A 166 -14.44 4.14 3.76
CA THR A 166 -14.08 3.62 5.09
C THR A 166 -13.94 4.73 6.12
N CYS A 167 -13.34 5.87 5.77
CA CYS A 167 -13.20 7.01 6.69
C CYS A 167 -14.36 8.03 6.57
N ASN A 168 -15.27 7.81 5.62
CA ASN A 168 -16.35 8.70 5.21
C ASN A 168 -15.92 10.18 5.04
N LYS A 169 -14.79 10.41 4.37
CA LYS A 169 -14.26 11.76 4.13
C LYS A 169 -13.41 11.83 2.88
N CYS A 170 -13.36 13.01 2.26
CA CYS A 170 -12.40 13.32 1.20
C CYS A 170 -11.03 13.60 1.83
N VAL A 171 -9.99 12.97 1.28
CA VAL A 171 -8.60 13.14 1.73
C VAL A 171 -7.80 13.72 0.57
N LEU A 172 -7.06 14.79 0.86
CA LEU A 172 -6.14 15.45 -0.06
C LEU A 172 -4.88 14.61 -0.26
N LEU A 173 -4.34 14.63 -1.47
CA LEU A 173 -3.16 13.85 -1.86
C LEU A 173 -3.26 12.38 -1.40
N TYR A 174 -4.42 11.78 -1.63
CA TYR A 174 -4.79 10.48 -1.10
C TYR A 174 -3.86 9.39 -1.65
N ASP A 175 -3.22 8.66 -0.76
CA ASP A 175 -2.38 7.52 -1.12
C ASP A 175 -3.18 6.22 -1.01
N HIS A 176 -3.59 5.85 0.20
CA HIS A 176 -4.42 4.68 0.46
C HIS A 176 -5.09 4.75 1.84
N HIS A 177 -6.04 3.86 2.10
CA HIS A 177 -6.52 3.61 3.46
C HIS A 177 -5.74 2.45 4.05
N CYS A 178 -5.05 2.66 5.17
CA CYS A 178 -4.19 1.66 5.77
C CYS A 178 -4.91 0.99 6.95
N LEU A 179 -5.26 -0.28 6.78
CA LEU A 179 -5.97 -1.08 7.79
C LEU A 179 -5.15 -1.27 9.07
N TRP A 180 -3.82 -1.30 8.97
CA TRP A 180 -2.91 -1.50 10.11
C TRP A 180 -2.94 -0.36 11.12
N VAL A 181 -3.31 0.85 10.67
CA VAL A 181 -3.33 2.06 11.49
C VAL A 181 -4.73 2.67 11.57
N ASN A 182 -5.72 2.05 10.92
CA ASN A 182 -7.11 2.49 10.80
C ASN A 182 -7.24 3.99 10.45
N ASN A 183 -6.42 4.44 9.50
CA ASN A 183 -6.42 5.82 9.03
C ASN A 183 -6.08 5.86 7.55
N CYS A 184 -6.53 6.91 6.85
CA CYS A 184 -6.02 7.19 5.52
C CYS A 184 -4.58 7.67 5.61
N ILE A 185 -3.81 7.40 4.56
CA ILE A 185 -2.51 8.01 4.34
C ILE A 185 -2.70 9.07 3.23
N GLY A 186 -2.36 10.31 3.54
CA GLY A 186 -2.56 11.44 2.64
C GLY A 186 -1.58 12.58 2.90
N LEU A 187 -1.93 13.77 2.44
CA LEU A 187 -1.11 14.98 2.47
C LEU A 187 -0.37 15.23 3.79
N ARG A 188 -1.08 15.14 4.94
CA ARG A 188 -0.55 15.60 6.23
C ARG A 188 0.16 14.52 7.05
N ASN A 189 -0.12 13.25 6.80
CA ASN A 189 0.41 12.14 7.61
C ASN A 189 1.32 11.15 6.83
N TYR A 190 1.57 11.37 5.54
CA TYR A 190 2.48 10.52 4.76
C TYR A 190 3.89 10.42 5.37
N ARG A 191 4.40 11.52 5.97
CA ARG A 191 5.68 11.51 6.71
C ARG A 191 5.70 10.49 7.86
N TRP A 192 4.59 10.40 8.59
CA TRP A 192 4.46 9.51 9.75
C TRP A 192 4.32 8.07 9.30
N PHE A 193 3.66 7.85 8.15
CA PHE A 193 3.62 6.56 7.50
C PHE A 193 5.01 6.08 7.06
N MET A 194 5.82 6.93 6.42
CA MET A 194 7.20 6.58 6.07
C MET A 194 8.06 6.32 7.33
N ALA A 195 7.90 7.14 8.38
CA ALA A 195 8.57 6.92 9.66
C ALA A 195 8.14 5.60 10.31
N TYR A 196 6.85 5.24 10.22
CA TYR A 196 6.30 3.97 10.70
C TYR A 196 6.92 2.77 10.00
N LEU A 197 7.03 2.79 8.67
CA LEU A 197 7.66 1.72 7.90
C LEU A 197 9.14 1.55 8.28
N VAL A 198 9.91 2.64 8.29
CA VAL A 198 11.35 2.61 8.60
C VAL A 198 11.60 2.20 10.05
N SER A 199 10.79 2.67 11.00
CA SER A 199 10.91 2.30 12.41
C SER A 199 10.63 0.81 12.63
N ASN A 200 9.60 0.27 11.97
CA ASN A 200 9.30 -1.17 12.02
C ASN A 200 10.45 -2.00 11.44
N ILE A 201 10.98 -1.63 10.27
CA ILE A 201 12.14 -2.31 9.67
C ILE A 201 13.33 -2.26 10.62
N ASN A 202 13.64 -1.10 11.20
CA ASN A 202 14.75 -0.94 12.13
C ASN A 202 14.59 -1.84 13.38
N MET A 203 13.41 -1.84 14.01
CA MET A 203 13.14 -2.66 15.19
C MET A 203 13.21 -4.16 14.87
N MET A 204 12.58 -4.60 13.77
CA MET A 204 12.59 -6.01 13.38
C MET A 204 13.99 -6.48 12.99
N PHE A 205 14.74 -5.67 12.25
CA PHE A 205 16.11 -5.99 11.86
C PHE A 205 17.02 -6.09 13.08
N ASN A 206 16.99 -5.08 13.96
CA ASN A 206 17.78 -5.07 15.20
C ASN A 206 17.40 -6.27 16.10
N GLY A 207 16.11 -6.48 16.37
CA GLY A 207 15.63 -7.60 17.18
C GLY A 207 16.01 -8.97 16.60
N GLY A 208 15.92 -9.13 15.27
CA GLY A 208 16.33 -10.34 14.57
C GLY A 208 17.82 -10.64 14.70
N ILE A 209 18.67 -9.63 14.56
CA ILE A 209 20.13 -9.74 14.75
C ILE A 209 20.48 -10.10 16.20
N LEU A 210 19.82 -9.50 17.19
CA LEU A 210 20.03 -9.82 18.60
C LEU A 210 19.63 -11.26 18.93
N CYS A 211 18.45 -11.71 18.45
CA CYS A 211 18.01 -13.10 18.62
C CYS A 211 18.95 -14.09 17.91
N PHE A 212 19.45 -13.76 16.72
CA PHE A 212 20.39 -14.63 16.00
C PHE A 212 21.77 -14.66 16.67
N SER A 213 22.23 -13.53 17.20
CA SER A 213 23.48 -13.44 17.98
C SER A 213 23.43 -14.32 19.21
N GLU A 214 22.28 -14.36 19.88
CA GLU A 214 22.06 -15.28 21.00
C GLU A 214 22.15 -16.75 20.57
N LEU A 215 21.44 -17.14 19.52
CA LEU A 215 21.51 -18.51 19.00
C LEU A 215 22.93 -18.91 18.61
N ARG A 216 23.68 -17.99 17.98
CA ARG A 216 25.09 -18.20 17.62
C ARG A 216 25.96 -18.43 18.86
N TYR A 217 25.75 -17.65 19.91
CA TYR A 217 26.48 -17.76 21.17
C TYR A 217 26.23 -19.09 21.87
N GLN A 218 24.95 -19.48 22.00
CA GLN A 218 24.55 -20.76 22.59
C GLN A 218 25.08 -21.95 21.79
N ARG A 219 25.05 -21.86 20.47
CA ARG A 219 25.63 -22.87 19.59
C ARG A 219 27.14 -23.01 19.82
N HIS A 220 27.86 -21.89 19.92
CA HIS A 220 29.31 -21.92 20.13
C HIS A 220 29.70 -22.49 21.50
N LEU A 221 28.94 -22.19 22.56
CA LEU A 221 29.28 -22.63 23.92
C LEU A 221 28.85 -24.06 24.25
N HIS A 222 27.63 -24.44 23.85
CA HIS A 222 27.00 -25.67 24.37
C HIS A 222 26.59 -26.67 23.28
N TYR A 223 26.45 -26.22 22.02
CA TYR A 223 25.84 -27.02 20.96
C TYR A 223 26.63 -26.96 19.64
N GLN A 224 27.97 -27.01 19.69
CA GLN A 224 28.85 -26.76 18.54
C GLN A 224 28.53 -27.64 17.32
N ASN A 225 28.23 -28.92 17.58
CA ASN A 225 27.95 -29.92 16.54
C ASN A 225 26.45 -29.99 16.13
N TRP A 226 25.60 -29.14 16.71
CA TRP A 226 24.17 -29.16 16.41
C TRP A 226 23.85 -28.27 15.20
N GLY A 227 22.93 -28.75 14.35
CA GLY A 227 22.32 -27.94 13.31
C GLY A 227 21.35 -26.91 13.89
N TRP A 228 21.17 -25.79 13.18
CA TRP A 228 20.32 -24.66 13.63
C TRP A 228 18.88 -25.08 13.99
N TRP A 229 18.28 -25.98 13.20
CA TRP A 229 16.92 -26.45 13.47
C TRP A 229 16.83 -27.27 14.76
N ALA A 230 17.83 -28.12 15.03
CA ALA A 230 17.89 -28.90 16.25
C ALA A 230 18.13 -28.00 17.47
N LEU A 231 18.97 -26.96 17.33
CA LEU A 231 19.16 -25.94 18.35
C LEU A 231 17.83 -25.27 18.72
N ILE A 232 17.06 -24.81 17.74
CA ILE A 232 15.78 -24.10 17.98
C ILE A 232 14.71 -25.03 18.56
N THR A 233 14.60 -26.26 18.06
CA THR A 233 13.45 -27.12 18.39
C THR A 233 13.66 -28.04 19.58
N ARG A 234 14.90 -28.47 19.85
CA ARG A 234 15.22 -29.58 20.77
C ARG A 234 16.08 -29.19 21.97
N THR A 235 16.42 -27.91 22.14
CA THR A 235 17.23 -27.46 23.29
C THR A 235 16.39 -26.75 24.35
N THR A 236 16.70 -25.49 24.64
CA THR A 236 16.06 -24.70 25.70
C THR A 236 14.88 -23.88 25.17
N GLU A 237 14.04 -23.42 26.09
CA GLU A 237 12.92 -22.54 25.75
C GLU A 237 13.39 -21.20 25.18
N TYR A 238 14.47 -20.61 25.72
CA TYR A 238 15.01 -19.35 25.20
C TYR A 238 15.58 -19.51 23.78
N ASN A 239 16.22 -20.63 23.44
CA ASN A 239 16.67 -20.92 22.07
C ASN A 239 15.48 -21.09 21.12
N ARG A 240 14.41 -21.72 21.59
CA ARG A 240 13.16 -21.85 20.82
C ARG A 240 12.54 -20.49 20.53
N ILE A 241 12.40 -19.63 21.54
CA ILE A 241 11.82 -18.30 21.41
C ILE A 241 12.70 -17.40 20.51
N ALA A 242 14.01 -17.39 20.73
CA ALA A 242 14.96 -16.66 19.87
C ALA A 242 14.86 -17.12 18.40
N GLY A 243 14.78 -18.44 18.17
CA GLY A 243 14.57 -19.00 16.83
C GLY A 243 13.27 -18.54 16.16
N ILE A 244 12.15 -18.57 16.89
CA ILE A 244 10.85 -18.10 16.39
C ILE A 244 10.93 -16.62 16.02
N LEU A 245 11.49 -15.77 16.89
CA LEU A 245 11.63 -14.33 16.64
C LEU A 245 12.59 -14.02 15.48
N THR A 246 13.69 -14.76 15.35
CA THR A 246 14.60 -14.64 14.19
C THR A 246 13.91 -15.01 12.88
N ILE A 247 13.14 -16.11 12.85
CA ILE A 247 12.42 -16.53 11.64
C ILE A 247 11.33 -15.51 11.29
N LEU A 248 10.58 -15.03 12.28
CA LEU A 248 9.53 -14.03 12.08
C LEU A 248 10.10 -12.74 11.49
N THR A 249 11.17 -12.22 12.09
CA THR A 249 11.84 -11.00 11.60
C THR A 249 12.48 -11.20 10.22
N ALA A 250 13.09 -12.35 9.96
CA ALA A 250 13.65 -12.69 8.64
C ALA A 250 12.59 -12.77 7.53
N LEU A 251 11.34 -13.12 7.86
CA LEU A 251 10.22 -13.13 6.91
C LEU A 251 9.68 -11.72 6.66
N PHE A 252 9.44 -10.92 7.70
CA PHE A 252 8.74 -9.64 7.59
C PHE A 252 9.65 -8.46 7.20
N VAL A 253 10.95 -8.50 7.50
CA VAL A 253 11.89 -7.44 7.11
C VAL A 253 11.98 -7.27 5.58
N PRO A 254 12.16 -8.33 4.76
CA PRO A 254 12.18 -8.19 3.31
C PRO A 254 10.84 -7.68 2.75
N ILE A 255 9.72 -8.20 3.24
CA ILE A 255 8.37 -7.80 2.78
C ILE A 255 8.16 -6.30 3.03
N THR A 256 8.42 -5.84 4.25
CA THR A 256 8.25 -4.43 4.62
C THR A 256 9.24 -3.53 3.90
N SER A 257 10.48 -4.01 3.66
CA SER A 257 11.50 -3.29 2.90
C SER A 257 11.09 -3.10 1.44
N ILE A 258 10.60 -4.14 0.77
CA ILE A 258 10.11 -4.05 -0.62
C ILE A 258 8.96 -3.05 -0.73
N PHE A 259 8.01 -3.12 0.21
CA PHE A 259 6.91 -2.17 0.26
C PHE A 259 7.39 -0.73 0.50
N THR A 260 8.39 -0.53 1.37
CA THR A 260 9.00 0.79 1.61
C THR A 260 9.73 1.31 0.36
N ILE A 261 10.46 0.45 -0.34
CA ILE A 261 11.14 0.79 -1.61
C ILE A 261 10.12 1.19 -2.68
N LEU A 262 8.97 0.53 -2.73
CA LEU A 262 7.88 0.91 -3.64
C LEU A 262 7.38 2.33 -3.35
N HIS A 263 7.19 2.68 -2.08
CA HIS A 263 6.83 4.05 -1.68
C HIS A 263 7.92 5.08 -1.99
N LEU A 264 9.20 4.71 -1.89
CA LEU A 264 10.31 5.57 -2.32
C LEU A 264 10.30 5.77 -3.85
N ARG A 265 9.97 4.73 -4.63
CA ARG A 265 9.78 4.85 -6.08
C ARG A 265 8.61 5.79 -6.42
N TYR A 266 7.51 5.71 -5.69
CA TYR A 266 6.38 6.63 -5.88
C TYR A 266 6.72 8.08 -5.54
N LEU A 267 7.55 8.31 -4.52
CA LEU A 267 8.13 9.64 -4.26
C LEU A 267 9.01 10.12 -5.41
N TYR A 268 9.84 9.24 -5.98
CA TYR A 268 10.67 9.55 -7.13
C TYR A 268 9.84 9.95 -8.36
N LEU A 269 8.80 9.20 -8.67
CA LEU A 269 7.91 9.46 -9.81
C LEU A 269 6.89 10.58 -9.57
N GLY A 270 6.83 11.14 -8.35
CA GLY A 270 5.86 12.19 -8.02
C GLY A 270 4.41 11.71 -7.96
N ILE A 271 4.16 10.41 -7.80
CA ILE A 271 2.82 9.81 -7.80
C ILE A 271 2.44 9.25 -6.42
N THR A 272 1.14 9.15 -6.15
CA THR A 272 0.58 8.39 -5.01
C THR A 272 0.30 6.93 -5.42
N THR A 273 0.10 6.03 -4.44
CA THR A 273 -0.33 4.65 -4.73
C THR A 273 -1.66 4.63 -5.49
N ASN A 274 -2.59 5.54 -5.17
CA ASN A 274 -3.85 5.69 -5.89
C ASN A 274 -3.67 6.20 -7.33
N GLU A 275 -2.69 7.07 -7.57
CA GLU A 275 -2.34 7.52 -8.92
C GLU A 275 -1.63 6.45 -9.74
N ALA A 276 -0.81 5.60 -9.13
CA ALA A 276 -0.11 4.54 -9.83
C ALA A 276 -1.06 3.61 -10.59
N GLY A 277 -2.21 3.27 -10.00
CA GLY A 277 -3.25 2.49 -10.68
C GLY A 277 -3.85 3.21 -11.89
N LYS A 278 -4.10 4.52 -11.78
CA LYS A 278 -4.64 5.33 -12.87
C LYS A 278 -3.64 5.51 -14.00
N TRP A 279 -2.37 5.76 -13.67
CA TRP A 279 -1.32 5.85 -14.67
C TRP A 279 -1.09 4.52 -15.40
N GLY A 280 -1.30 3.38 -14.73
CA GLY A 280 -1.27 2.07 -15.39
C GLY A 280 -2.36 1.88 -16.44
N GLU A 281 -3.54 2.50 -16.25
CA GLU A 281 -4.60 2.52 -17.27
C GLU A 281 -4.21 3.40 -18.47
N ILE A 282 -3.63 4.57 -18.24
CA ILE A 282 -3.09 5.43 -19.30
C ILE A 282 -1.97 4.70 -20.07
N GLU A 283 -1.04 4.06 -19.37
CA GLU A 283 0.03 3.25 -19.96
C GLU A 283 -0.54 2.12 -20.83
N HIS A 284 -1.63 1.48 -20.37
CA HIS A 284 -2.33 0.47 -21.15
C HIS A 284 -2.93 1.05 -22.44
N LEU A 285 -3.63 2.20 -22.36
CA LEU A 285 -4.20 2.87 -23.53
C LEU A 285 -3.14 3.33 -24.53
N VAL A 286 -1.98 3.83 -24.05
CA VAL A 286 -0.83 4.17 -24.89
C VAL A 286 -0.27 2.91 -25.56
N GLY A 287 -0.09 1.81 -24.81
CA GLY A 287 0.36 0.53 -25.36
C GLY A 287 -0.57 -0.05 -26.43
N LEU A 288 -1.88 0.20 -26.32
CA LEU A 288 -2.88 -0.15 -27.34
C LEU A 288 -2.96 0.83 -28.51
N ASN A 289 -2.20 1.93 -28.49
CA ASN A 289 -2.35 3.06 -29.41
C ASN A 289 -3.78 3.62 -29.45
N ALA A 290 -4.50 3.53 -28.31
CA ALA A 290 -5.89 3.97 -28.17
C ALA A 290 -5.98 5.39 -27.61
N LEU A 291 -4.97 5.88 -26.88
CA LEU A 291 -4.98 7.23 -26.32
C LEU A 291 -4.67 8.30 -27.38
N VAL A 292 -5.52 9.32 -27.45
CA VAL A 292 -5.35 10.47 -28.34
C VAL A 292 -5.62 11.80 -27.62
N TYR A 293 -5.09 12.88 -28.17
CA TYR A 293 -5.38 14.25 -27.76
C TYR A 293 -6.07 15.00 -28.91
N ILE A 294 -7.21 15.62 -28.63
CA ILE A 294 -8.04 16.34 -29.60
C ILE A 294 -7.73 17.84 -29.45
N VAL A 295 -7.02 18.42 -30.42
CA VAL A 295 -6.46 19.78 -30.31
C VAL A 295 -7.55 20.84 -30.11
N GLU A 296 -8.62 20.77 -30.90
CA GLU A 296 -9.69 21.77 -30.89
C GLU A 296 -10.54 21.72 -29.61
N LYS A 297 -10.60 20.55 -28.95
CA LYS A 297 -11.32 20.38 -27.68
C LYS A 297 -10.42 20.53 -26.45
N GLY A 298 -9.10 20.54 -26.63
CA GLY A 298 -8.13 20.63 -25.53
C GLY A 298 -8.19 19.48 -24.54
N GLN A 299 -8.57 18.27 -24.98
CA GLN A 299 -8.80 17.12 -24.08
C GLN A 299 -8.29 15.80 -24.65
N TYR A 300 -7.98 14.88 -23.75
CA TYR A 300 -7.64 13.50 -24.07
C TYR A 300 -8.90 12.66 -24.29
N ALA A 301 -8.78 11.67 -25.17
CA ALA A 301 -9.85 10.72 -25.47
C ALA A 301 -9.30 9.33 -25.71
N GLU A 302 -10.13 8.33 -25.43
CA GLU A 302 -9.90 6.95 -25.83
C GLU A 302 -10.52 6.69 -27.20
N ARG A 303 -9.74 6.13 -28.12
CA ARG A 303 -10.22 5.61 -29.39
C ARG A 303 -10.71 4.19 -29.21
N ALA A 304 -12.01 3.99 -29.33
CA ALA A 304 -12.67 2.70 -29.23
C ALA A 304 -13.45 2.35 -30.50
N THR A 305 -13.84 1.08 -30.61
CA THR A 305 -14.75 0.61 -31.65
C THR A 305 -16.09 0.29 -31.01
N MET A 306 -17.15 0.94 -31.47
CA MET A 306 -18.51 0.73 -31.00
C MET A 306 -19.28 -0.11 -32.00
N ARG A 307 -20.24 -0.91 -31.50
CA ARG A 307 -21.16 -1.67 -32.35
C ARG A 307 -22.44 -0.87 -32.52
N ASP A 308 -22.77 -0.55 -33.77
CA ASP A 308 -23.98 0.17 -34.14
C ASP A 308 -25.22 -0.74 -34.11
N ALA A 309 -26.39 -0.11 -34.12
CA ALA A 309 -27.69 -0.80 -34.07
C ALA A 309 -27.93 -1.73 -35.28
N ASP A 310 -27.29 -1.44 -36.41
CA ASP A 310 -27.31 -2.25 -37.62
C ASP A 310 -26.31 -3.43 -37.57
N GLY A 311 -25.56 -3.56 -36.47
CA GLY A 311 -24.55 -4.58 -36.25
C GLY A 311 -23.19 -4.26 -36.87
N SER A 312 -23.03 -3.11 -37.53
CA SER A 312 -21.73 -2.63 -38.01
C SER A 312 -20.86 -2.12 -36.87
N PHE A 313 -19.58 -1.89 -37.14
CA PHE A 313 -18.63 -1.37 -36.17
C PHE A 313 -18.10 -0.03 -36.66
N THR A 314 -18.24 1.01 -35.84
CA THR A 314 -17.71 2.33 -36.13
C THR A 314 -16.70 2.75 -35.07
N ARG A 315 -15.70 3.51 -35.52
CA ARG A 315 -14.74 4.10 -34.58
C ARG A 315 -15.38 5.30 -33.89
N ALA A 316 -15.18 5.36 -32.58
CA ALA A 316 -15.63 6.45 -31.74
C ALA A 316 -14.50 6.93 -30.83
N TYR A 317 -14.59 8.18 -30.42
CA TYR A 317 -13.67 8.80 -29.48
C TYR A 317 -14.45 9.09 -28.20
N LEU A 318 -14.07 8.43 -27.12
CA LEU A 318 -14.72 8.47 -25.82
C LEU A 318 -13.97 9.43 -24.89
N SER A 319 -14.71 10.21 -24.12
CA SER A 319 -14.19 11.00 -23.02
C SER A 319 -13.60 10.08 -21.95
N LEU A 320 -12.38 10.39 -21.47
CA LEU A 320 -11.77 9.63 -20.37
C LEU A 320 -12.45 9.88 -19.02
N ASP A 321 -13.31 10.90 -18.91
CA ASP A 321 -13.94 11.26 -17.64
C ASP A 321 -15.20 10.45 -17.33
N ASP A 322 -16.05 10.29 -18.34
CA ASP A 322 -17.41 9.78 -18.24
C ASP A 322 -17.78 8.78 -19.35
N GLU A 323 -16.81 8.40 -20.19
CA GLU A 323 -16.97 7.46 -21.31
C GLU A 323 -18.03 7.89 -22.33
N ILE A 324 -18.40 9.18 -22.34
CA ILE A 324 -19.33 9.71 -23.33
C ILE A 324 -18.65 9.83 -24.69
N VAL A 325 -19.35 9.43 -25.75
CA VAL A 325 -18.90 9.60 -27.14
C VAL A 325 -18.78 11.08 -27.46
N LEU A 326 -17.56 11.53 -27.73
CA LEU A 326 -17.27 12.91 -28.13
C LEU A 326 -17.60 13.17 -29.59
N PHE A 327 -17.24 12.21 -30.45
CA PHE A 327 -17.57 12.19 -31.88
C PHE A 327 -17.26 10.81 -32.47
N THR A 328 -17.78 10.56 -33.67
CA THR A 328 -17.57 9.31 -34.42
C THR A 328 -16.63 9.54 -35.60
N GLU A 329 -16.20 8.45 -36.25
CA GLU A 329 -15.37 8.46 -37.47
C GLU A 329 -15.89 9.42 -38.56
N LYS A 330 -17.21 9.61 -38.65
CA LYS A 330 -17.83 10.53 -39.63
C LYS A 330 -17.45 12.00 -39.41
N GLU A 331 -17.14 12.36 -38.18
CA GLU A 331 -16.79 13.72 -37.77
C GLU A 331 -15.28 13.88 -37.53
N GLU A 332 -14.50 12.80 -37.65
CA GLU A 332 -13.05 12.78 -37.41
C GLU A 332 -12.31 13.82 -38.26
N SER A 333 -12.75 14.05 -39.50
CA SER A 333 -12.16 15.05 -40.41
C SER A 333 -12.26 16.50 -39.94
N ARG A 334 -13.09 16.79 -38.92
CA ARG A 334 -13.23 18.12 -38.33
C ARG A 334 -12.22 18.41 -37.22
N TYR A 335 -11.45 17.40 -36.79
CA TYR A 335 -10.58 17.49 -35.63
C TYR A 335 -9.14 17.08 -35.96
N THR A 336 -8.19 17.79 -35.35
CA THR A 336 -6.79 17.44 -35.38
C THR A 336 -6.49 16.51 -34.22
N ILE A 337 -6.20 15.24 -34.54
CA ILE A 337 -5.97 14.19 -33.56
C ILE A 337 -4.47 13.91 -33.43
N ARG A 338 -3.91 14.20 -32.26
CA ARG A 338 -2.53 13.82 -31.90
C ARG A 338 -2.56 12.47 -31.18
N ARG A 339 -1.93 11.45 -31.75
CA ARG A 339 -1.77 10.15 -31.08
C ARG A 339 -0.69 10.23 -30.01
N ILE A 340 -0.94 9.58 -28.88
CA ILE A 340 0.03 9.46 -27.80
C ILE A 340 0.71 8.10 -27.93
N GLN A 341 2.03 8.08 -28.10
CA GLN A 341 2.82 6.88 -28.36
C GLN A 341 3.76 6.53 -27.20
N SER A 342 4.17 7.50 -26.41
CA SER A 342 5.04 7.29 -25.24
C SER A 342 4.51 8.04 -24.01
N MET A 343 4.62 7.39 -22.86
CA MET A 343 4.31 7.99 -21.56
C MET A 343 5.30 9.09 -21.19
N GLU A 344 6.55 8.98 -21.65
CA GLU A 344 7.67 9.84 -21.27
C GLU A 344 7.81 11.06 -22.16
N THR A 345 7.52 10.94 -23.46
CA THR A 345 7.73 12.05 -24.41
C THR A 345 6.47 12.83 -24.74
N ASP A 346 5.30 12.19 -24.69
CA ASP A 346 4.06 12.77 -25.23
C ASP A 346 3.08 13.22 -24.13
N LEU A 347 3.31 12.77 -22.89
CA LEU A 347 2.51 13.10 -21.73
C LEU A 347 3.35 13.82 -20.68
N ASP A 348 2.75 14.84 -20.08
CA ASP A 348 3.35 15.58 -18.98
C ASP A 348 2.64 15.24 -17.67
N ASN A 349 3.37 14.67 -16.72
CA ASN A 349 2.89 14.52 -15.36
C ASN A 349 3.11 15.83 -14.59
N ILE A 350 2.17 16.77 -14.73
CA ILE A 350 2.21 18.08 -14.06
C ILE A 350 2.33 18.03 -12.53
N TYR A 351 2.14 16.85 -11.93
CA TYR A 351 2.27 16.63 -10.49
C TYR A 351 3.67 16.17 -10.07
N ASP A 352 4.50 15.71 -11.01
CA ASP A 352 5.90 15.40 -10.76
C ASP A 352 6.74 16.68 -10.84
N LYS A 353 7.26 17.10 -9.69
CA LYS A 353 8.10 18.31 -9.54
C LYS A 353 9.59 17.96 -9.44
N GLY A 354 9.94 16.70 -9.73
CA GLY A 354 11.26 16.11 -9.48
C GLY A 354 11.43 15.61 -8.05
N PHE A 355 12.26 14.58 -7.87
CA PHE A 355 12.40 13.82 -6.63
C PHE A 355 12.47 14.68 -5.35
N TRP A 356 13.33 15.69 -5.30
CA TRP A 356 13.50 16.50 -4.10
C TRP A 356 12.26 17.35 -3.77
N ASN A 357 11.54 17.85 -4.78
CA ASN A 357 10.33 18.63 -4.56
C ASN A 357 9.16 17.72 -4.18
N ASN A 358 9.06 16.53 -4.79
CA ASN A 358 8.07 15.51 -4.42
C ASN A 358 8.30 15.06 -2.97
N PHE A 359 9.56 14.83 -2.59
CA PHE A 359 9.94 14.50 -1.22
C PHE A 359 9.59 15.62 -0.24
N LYS A 360 9.90 16.88 -0.60
CA LYS A 360 9.51 18.04 0.21
C LYS A 360 8.00 18.09 0.40
N GLU A 361 7.22 18.05 -0.69
CA GLU A 361 5.75 18.11 -0.67
C GLU A 361 5.13 17.03 0.23
N ARG A 362 5.64 15.80 0.17
CA ARG A 362 5.02 14.65 0.85
C ARG A 362 5.57 14.35 2.24
N VAL A 363 6.83 14.71 2.53
CA VAL A 363 7.51 14.31 3.77
C VAL A 363 7.85 15.51 4.66
N LEU A 364 8.33 16.61 4.08
CA LEU A 364 8.84 17.75 4.86
C LEU A 364 7.78 18.83 5.08
N THR A 365 7.04 19.18 4.04
CA THR A 365 6.08 20.28 4.05
C THR A 365 4.86 19.90 4.87
N ILE A 366 4.64 20.59 5.99
CA ILE A 366 3.30 20.67 6.60
C ILE A 366 2.56 21.66 5.71
N ALA A 367 1.88 21.17 4.68
CA ALA A 367 1.13 22.05 3.78
C ALA A 367 0.20 22.91 4.65
N GLN A 368 0.20 24.23 4.43
CA GLN A 368 -0.65 25.20 5.14
C GLN A 368 -2.13 25.10 4.72
N ILE A 369 -2.55 23.93 4.22
CA ILE A 369 -3.90 23.63 3.73
C ILE A 369 -4.74 23.01 4.86
#